data_AF-A0A653JBD8-F1
#
_entry.id   AF-A0A653JBD8-F1
#
_cell.length_a   1.000
_cell.length_b   1.000
_cell.length_c   1.000
_cell.angle_alpha   90.00
_cell.angle_beta   90.00
_cell.angle_gamma   90.00
#
_symmetry.space_group_name_H-M   'P 1'
#
loop_
_entity.id
_entity.type
_entity.pdbx_description
1 polymer ?
#
loop_
_entity_poly.entity_id
_entity_poly.type
_entity_poly.pdbx_seq_one_letter_code
_entity_poly.pdbx_strand_id
1 'polypeptide(L)'
;MLPPCFPPVSTVRRWIYLWRDNRLWLTINHALLMISREAEGREPSPSAGVIDSQSVKTTESGGPRGYDAGKKVKGLKRHILTYTQGNLGHAVIHTVDIQDQDCAPLVLAEILHSFPWPRKIFADGGYAGDKLKDALRRISRWTSRSSRDPMPLAASRSCLGAG
;
A
#
# COMPACT_ATOMS: atom_id res chain seq x y z
N MET A 1 -23.36 -19.22 3.66
CA MET A 1 -24.57 -18.42 3.36
C MET A 1 -24.44 -17.06 4.02
N LEU A 2 -25.08 -16.02 3.49
CA LEU A 2 -25.18 -14.71 4.16
C LEU A 2 -26.16 -14.80 5.34
N PRO A 3 -25.93 -14.08 6.45
CA PRO A 3 -26.87 -14.04 7.57
C PRO A 3 -28.27 -13.54 7.14
N PRO A 4 -29.35 -13.95 7.83
CA PRO A 4 -30.73 -13.62 7.41
C PRO A 4 -31.08 -12.13 7.37
N CYS A 5 -30.32 -11.27 8.06
CA CYS A 5 -30.54 -9.83 8.08
C CYS A 5 -30.05 -9.11 6.83
N PHE A 6 -29.36 -9.79 5.92
CA PHE A 6 -28.87 -9.20 4.68
C PHE A 6 -29.89 -9.34 3.55
N PRO A 7 -29.90 -8.40 2.59
CA PRO A 7 -30.68 -8.57 1.35
C PRO A 7 -30.18 -9.80 0.56
N PRO A 8 -30.90 -10.21 -0.50
CA PRO A 8 -30.50 -11.33 -1.34
C PRO A 8 -29.03 -11.24 -1.80
N VAL A 9 -28.37 -12.40 -1.91
CA VAL A 9 -26.94 -12.51 -2.25
C VAL A 9 -26.57 -11.74 -3.52
N SER A 10 -27.47 -11.74 -4.51
CA SER A 10 -27.31 -11.00 -5.76
C SER A 10 -27.20 -9.48 -5.53
N THR A 11 -28.02 -8.93 -4.65
CA THR A 11 -28.00 -7.51 -4.28
C THR A 11 -26.70 -7.15 -3.57
N VAL A 12 -26.28 -7.96 -2.59
CA VAL A 12 -25.01 -7.75 -1.87
C VAL A 12 -23.83 -7.77 -2.84
N ARG A 13 -23.76 -8.79 -3.72
CA ARG A 13 -22.70 -8.91 -4.72
C ARG A 13 -22.68 -7.73 -5.70
N ARG A 14 -23.84 -7.27 -6.17
CA ARG A 14 -23.95 -6.11 -7.06
C ARG A 14 -23.29 -4.88 -6.45
N TRP A 15 -23.59 -4.57 -5.20
CA TRP A 15 -23.01 -3.40 -4.53
C TRP A 15 -21.51 -3.57 -4.27
N ILE A 16 -21.07 -4.75 -3.83
CA ILE A 16 -19.65 -5.05 -3.64
C ILE A 16 -18.86 -4.81 -4.93
N TYR A 17 -19.33 -5.31 -6.07
CA TYR A 17 -18.64 -5.13 -7.35
C TYR A 17 -18.72 -3.69 -7.85
N LEU A 18 -19.88 -3.05 -7.73
CA LEU A 18 -20.01 -1.64 -8.10
C LEU A 18 -19.03 -0.76 -7.31
N TRP A 19 -18.92 -0.95 -5.99
CA TRP A 19 -18.04 -0.18 -5.11
C TRP A 19 -16.55 -0.50 -5.32
N ARG A 20 -16.24 -1.73 -5.76
CA ARG A 20 -14.89 -2.11 -6.19
C ARG A 20 -14.53 -1.39 -7.48
N ASP A 21 -15.40 -1.47 -8.48
CA ASP A 21 -15.12 -1.01 -9.85
C ASP A 21 -15.09 0.52 -9.94
N ASN A 22 -15.88 1.21 -9.12
CA ASN A 22 -15.86 2.68 -9.03
C ASN A 22 -14.88 3.23 -7.97
N ARG A 23 -14.06 2.37 -7.35
CA ARG A 23 -13.08 2.71 -6.30
C ARG A 23 -13.66 3.33 -5.01
N LEU A 24 -14.96 3.21 -4.73
CA LEU A 24 -15.57 3.77 -3.52
C LEU A 24 -14.95 3.23 -2.22
N TRP A 25 -14.59 1.94 -2.19
CA TRP A 25 -13.88 1.36 -1.04
C TRP A 25 -12.57 2.09 -0.72
N LEU A 26 -11.86 2.50 -1.77
CA LEU A 26 -10.61 3.23 -1.63
C LEU A 26 -10.85 4.64 -1.06
N THR A 27 -11.89 5.33 -1.56
CA THR A 27 -12.30 6.65 -1.05
C THR A 27 -12.71 6.60 0.42
N ILE A 28 -13.50 5.59 0.83
CA ILE A 28 -13.92 5.43 2.22
C ILE A 28 -12.72 5.17 3.12
N ASN A 29 -11.84 4.23 2.74
CA ASN A 29 -10.63 3.92 3.51
C ASN A 29 -9.76 5.17 3.70
N HIS A 30 -9.64 5.98 2.66
CA HIS A 30 -8.89 7.21 2.71
C HIS A 30 -9.48 8.27 3.66
N ALA A 31 -10.79 8.48 3.60
CA ALA A 31 -11.47 9.39 4.52
C ALA A 31 -11.31 8.93 5.98
N LEU A 32 -11.48 7.63 6.25
CA LEU A 32 -11.29 7.05 7.57
C LEU A 32 -9.85 7.22 8.06
N LEU A 33 -8.87 7.07 7.17
CA LEU A 33 -7.47 7.32 7.50
C LEU A 33 -7.24 8.77 7.92
N MET A 34 -7.73 9.75 7.16
CA MET A 34 -7.57 11.17 7.49
C MET A 34 -8.18 11.48 8.85
N ILE A 35 -9.41 11.02 9.09
CA ILE A 35 -10.13 11.20 10.36
C ILE A 35 -9.35 10.56 11.51
N SER A 36 -8.85 9.33 11.34
CA SER A 36 -8.05 8.65 12.36
C SER A 36 -6.79 9.44 12.72
N ARG A 37 -6.14 10.06 11.73
CA ARG A 37 -4.92 10.86 11.95
C ARG A 37 -5.21 12.17 12.66
N GLU A 38 -6.27 12.86 12.27
CA GLU A 38 -6.72 14.08 12.96
C GLU A 38 -7.10 13.80 14.42
N ALA A 39 -7.81 12.69 14.67
CA ALA A 39 -8.16 12.26 16.02
C ALA A 39 -6.94 11.98 16.90
N GLU A 40 -5.82 11.59 16.31
CA GLU A 40 -4.53 11.40 16.98
C GLU A 40 -3.65 12.67 17.02
N GLY A 41 -4.18 13.81 16.58
CA GLY A 41 -3.45 15.09 16.55
C GLY A 41 -2.33 15.15 15.51
N ARG A 42 -2.42 14.34 14.45
CA ARG A 42 -1.45 14.28 13.35
C ARG A 42 -1.98 14.97 12.11
N GLU A 43 -1.06 15.41 11.25
CA GLU A 43 -1.38 15.89 9.91
C GLU A 43 -2.14 14.79 9.13
N PRO A 44 -3.37 15.05 8.63
CA PRO A 44 -4.18 14.07 7.89
C PRO A 44 -3.49 13.57 6.62
N SER A 45 -2.59 14.36 6.04
CA SER A 45 -1.77 13.97 4.89
C SER A 45 -0.50 13.22 5.33
N PRO A 46 -0.46 11.88 5.32
CA PRO A 46 0.74 11.14 5.71
C PRO A 46 1.92 11.42 4.77
N SER A 47 3.09 11.63 5.36
CA SER A 47 4.32 11.98 4.62
C SER A 47 5.29 10.82 4.41
N ALA A 48 4.97 9.64 4.97
CA ALA A 48 5.79 8.45 4.86
C ALA A 48 4.93 7.18 4.84
N GLY A 49 5.27 6.23 3.98
CA GLY A 49 4.64 4.92 3.90
C GLY A 49 5.64 3.78 3.79
N VAL A 50 5.19 2.57 4.10
CA VAL A 50 5.93 1.31 4.01
C VAL A 50 5.22 0.44 2.98
N ILE A 51 5.96 -0.05 2.00
CA ILE A 51 5.48 -1.00 1.01
C ILE A 51 6.01 -2.39 1.35
N ASP A 52 5.10 -3.35 1.38
CA ASP A 52 5.42 -4.77 1.56
C ASP A 52 4.64 -5.62 0.54
N SER A 53 5.14 -6.81 0.23
CA SER A 53 4.51 -7.76 -0.68
C SER A 53 4.09 -9.03 0.06
N GLN A 54 2.89 -9.52 -0.25
CA GLN A 54 2.40 -10.78 0.30
C GLN A 54 1.80 -11.68 -0.78
N SER A 55 2.33 -12.88 -0.90
CA SER A 55 1.78 -13.93 -1.77
C SER A 55 0.60 -14.61 -1.09
N VAL A 56 -0.51 -14.76 -1.80
CA VAL A 56 -1.73 -15.42 -1.34
C VAL A 56 -2.05 -16.58 -2.28
N LYS A 57 -2.25 -17.77 -1.71
CA LYS A 57 -2.72 -18.95 -2.46
C LYS A 57 -4.16 -18.70 -2.91
N THR A 58 -4.41 -18.80 -4.21
CA THR A 58 -5.77 -18.72 -4.75
C THR A 58 -6.39 -20.11 -4.81
N THR A 59 -7.69 -20.23 -4.48
CA THR A 59 -8.47 -21.46 -4.68
C THR A 59 -8.76 -21.70 -6.16
N GLU A 60 -9.23 -22.88 -6.55
CA GLU A 60 -9.28 -23.31 -7.96
C GLU A 60 -10.09 -22.42 -8.92
N SER A 61 -11.03 -21.58 -8.46
CA SER A 61 -11.96 -20.86 -9.36
C SER A 61 -11.61 -19.39 -9.61
N GLY A 62 -11.28 -19.06 -10.88
CA GLY A 62 -11.30 -17.71 -11.49
C GLY A 62 -10.12 -16.75 -11.22
N GLY A 63 -9.72 -16.01 -12.27
CA GLY A 63 -8.79 -14.86 -12.22
C GLY A 63 -7.36 -15.11 -12.74
N PRO A 64 -6.59 -14.06 -13.10
CA PRO A 64 -5.16 -14.17 -13.44
C PRO A 64 -4.39 -14.82 -12.29
N ARG A 65 -3.43 -15.73 -12.59
CA ARG A 65 -2.62 -16.42 -11.58
C ARG A 65 -1.22 -16.64 -12.09
N GLY A 66 -0.26 -16.45 -11.20
CA GLY A 66 1.15 -16.79 -11.43
C GLY A 66 1.56 -18.04 -10.68
N TYR A 67 2.80 -18.46 -10.92
CA TYR A 67 3.49 -19.44 -10.08
C TYR A 67 4.85 -18.89 -9.64
N ASP A 68 5.05 -18.80 -8.35
CA ASP A 68 6.32 -18.42 -7.75
C ASP A 68 7.11 -19.70 -7.46
N ALA A 69 8.16 -19.94 -8.25
CA ALA A 69 9.00 -21.13 -8.11
C ALA A 69 9.82 -21.14 -6.80
N GLY A 70 10.19 -19.96 -6.28
CA GLY A 70 10.94 -19.83 -5.03
C GLY A 70 10.10 -20.21 -3.82
N LYS A 71 8.84 -19.76 -3.79
CA LYS A 71 7.89 -20.07 -2.69
C LYS A 71 7.03 -21.31 -2.97
N LYS A 72 7.09 -21.87 -4.18
CA LYS A 72 6.22 -22.95 -4.69
C LYS A 72 4.73 -22.65 -4.47
N VAL A 73 4.34 -21.40 -4.72
CA VAL A 73 2.97 -20.92 -4.54
C VAL A 73 2.36 -20.56 -5.88
N LYS A 74 1.20 -21.13 -6.19
CA LYS A 74 0.33 -20.66 -7.27
C LYS A 74 -0.67 -19.66 -6.70
N GLY A 75 -0.71 -18.46 -7.26
CA GLY A 75 -1.66 -17.46 -6.79
C GLY A 75 -1.39 -16.04 -7.22
N LEU A 76 -1.75 -15.12 -6.33
CA LEU A 76 -1.65 -13.68 -6.50
C LEU A 76 -0.69 -13.11 -5.45
N LYS A 77 -0.10 -11.97 -5.76
CA LYS A 77 0.70 -11.18 -4.84
C LYS A 77 0.04 -9.83 -4.64
N ARG A 78 -0.18 -9.46 -3.37
CA ARG A 78 -0.67 -8.12 -3.01
C ARG A 78 0.51 -7.29 -2.54
N HIS A 79 0.67 -6.12 -3.13
CA HIS A 79 1.60 -5.09 -2.70
C HIS A 79 0.80 -4.09 -1.90
N ILE A 80 1.12 -3.94 -0.61
CA ILE A 80 0.34 -3.10 0.30
C ILE A 80 1.21 -1.92 0.71
N LEU A 81 0.66 -0.71 0.57
CA LEU A 81 1.17 0.48 1.22
C LEU A 81 0.45 0.67 2.55
N THR A 82 1.22 0.66 3.63
CA THR A 82 0.78 1.11 4.95
C THR A 82 1.45 2.43 5.30
N TYR A 83 0.79 3.23 6.11
CA TYR A 83 1.40 4.44 6.67
C TYR A 83 2.08 4.15 8.00
N THR A 84 2.90 5.08 8.50
CA THR A 84 3.72 4.88 9.70
C THR A 84 2.96 4.55 10.99
N GLN A 85 1.65 4.73 11.01
CA GLN A 85 0.76 4.37 12.13
C GLN A 85 0.00 3.06 11.90
N GLY A 86 0.38 2.28 10.88
CA GLY A 86 -0.24 1.00 10.55
C GLY A 86 -1.53 1.11 9.74
N ASN A 87 -1.99 2.33 9.40
CA ASN A 87 -3.18 2.50 8.57
C ASN A 87 -2.93 1.99 7.15
N LEU A 88 -3.89 1.22 6.64
CA LEU A 88 -3.89 0.78 5.24
C LEU A 88 -4.06 1.98 4.32
N GLY A 89 -3.12 2.22 3.41
CA GLY A 89 -3.23 3.27 2.41
C GLY A 89 -3.81 2.77 1.11
N HIS A 90 -3.12 1.80 0.50
CA HIS A 90 -3.49 1.29 -0.82
C HIS A 90 -2.98 -0.15 -0.99
N ALA A 91 -3.62 -0.91 -1.88
CA ALA A 91 -3.17 -2.25 -2.22
C ALA A 91 -3.31 -2.49 -3.72
N VAL A 92 -2.23 -2.97 -4.33
CA VAL A 92 -2.18 -3.34 -5.76
C VAL A 92 -1.95 -4.84 -5.85
N ILE A 93 -2.70 -5.54 -6.70
CA ILE A 93 -2.65 -6.99 -6.83
C ILE A 93 -2.08 -7.36 -8.19
N HIS A 94 -1.02 -8.15 -8.18
CA HIS A 94 -0.39 -8.73 -9.36
C HIS A 94 -0.41 -10.26 -9.30
N THR A 95 -0.12 -10.92 -10.42
CA THR A 95 0.14 -12.35 -10.43
C THR A 95 1.46 -12.64 -9.71
N VAL A 96 1.54 -13.80 -9.02
CA VAL A 96 2.66 -14.07 -8.10
C VAL A 96 4.00 -14.34 -8.81
N ASP A 97 3.98 -14.57 -10.12
CA ASP A 97 5.17 -14.78 -10.97
C ASP A 97 5.97 -13.50 -11.22
N ILE A 98 5.40 -12.32 -10.97
CA ILE A 98 6.12 -11.05 -11.10
C ILE A 98 6.95 -10.77 -9.84
N GLN A 99 8.23 -10.46 -10.03
CA GLN A 99 9.13 -10.11 -8.93
C GLN A 99 8.82 -8.73 -8.35
N ASP A 100 9.13 -8.53 -7.07
CA ASP A 100 8.77 -7.30 -6.36
C ASP A 100 9.49 -6.07 -6.92
N GLN A 101 10.73 -6.26 -7.40
CA GLN A 101 11.50 -5.24 -8.10
C GLN A 101 10.84 -4.77 -9.40
N ASP A 102 10.15 -5.67 -10.12
CA ASP A 102 9.46 -5.39 -11.37
C ASP A 102 8.09 -4.76 -11.14
N CYS A 103 7.41 -5.17 -10.05
CA CYS A 103 6.14 -4.56 -9.63
C CYS A 103 6.34 -3.14 -9.07
N ALA A 104 7.50 -2.84 -8.48
CA ALA A 104 7.73 -1.61 -7.74
C ALA A 104 7.31 -0.33 -8.47
N PRO A 105 7.69 -0.11 -9.75
CA PRO A 105 7.30 1.09 -10.49
C PRO A 105 5.80 1.19 -10.74
N LEU A 106 5.13 0.05 -11.03
CA LEU A 106 3.69 0.00 -11.29
C LEU A 106 2.89 0.31 -10.02
N VAL A 107 3.29 -0.31 -8.91
CA VAL A 107 2.70 -0.10 -7.58
C VAL A 107 2.85 1.36 -7.16
N LEU A 108 4.06 1.92 -7.32
CA LEU A 108 4.32 3.33 -7.01
C LEU A 108 3.49 4.28 -7.88
N ALA A 109 3.40 4.04 -9.19
CA ALA A 109 2.61 4.89 -10.08
C ALA A 109 1.14 4.91 -9.68
N GLU A 110 0.54 3.76 -9.36
CA GLU A 110 -0.86 3.68 -8.94
C GLU A 110 -1.11 4.34 -7.58
N ILE A 111 -0.22 4.10 -6.62
CA ILE A 111 -0.27 4.73 -5.29
C ILE A 111 -0.20 6.26 -5.43
N LEU A 112 0.76 6.77 -6.20
CA LEU A 112 1.02 8.21 -6.28
C LEU A 112 -0.01 8.95 -7.13
N HIS A 113 -0.60 8.27 -8.12
CA HIS A 113 -1.77 8.77 -8.81
C HIS A 113 -2.97 8.94 -7.87
N SER A 114 -3.16 7.99 -6.95
CA SER A 114 -4.26 8.02 -5.98
C SER A 114 -3.97 8.97 -4.81
N PHE A 115 -2.72 9.04 -4.35
CA PHE A 115 -2.30 9.75 -3.13
C PHE A 115 -0.90 10.36 -3.27
N PRO A 116 -0.79 11.65 -3.61
CA PRO A 116 0.51 12.28 -3.88
C PRO A 116 1.29 12.72 -2.62
N TRP A 117 0.79 12.48 -1.39
CA TRP A 117 1.34 13.09 -0.18
C TRP A 117 2.58 12.43 0.39
N PRO A 118 2.63 11.08 0.55
CA PRO A 118 3.79 10.40 0.03
C PRO A 118 5.16 10.56 0.69
N ARG A 119 5.87 11.68 0.47
CA ARG A 119 7.34 11.95 0.35
C ARG A 119 8.45 10.92 0.68
N LYS A 120 8.23 9.92 1.53
CA LYS A 120 9.18 8.85 1.84
C LYS A 120 8.50 7.49 1.74
N ILE A 121 9.08 6.58 0.97
CA ILE A 121 8.61 5.19 0.89
C ILE A 121 9.73 4.26 1.36
N PHE A 122 9.42 3.47 2.37
CA PHE A 122 10.26 2.38 2.85
C PHE A 122 9.78 1.10 2.19
N ALA A 123 10.72 0.23 1.85
CA ALA A 123 10.42 -1.08 1.28
C ALA A 123 11.39 -2.12 1.83
N ASP A 124 10.98 -3.38 1.81
CA ASP A 124 11.82 -4.49 2.22
C ASP A 124 12.91 -4.81 1.17
N GLY A 125 13.75 -5.81 1.48
CA GLY A 125 14.82 -6.24 0.57
C GLY A 125 14.31 -6.82 -0.76
N GLY A 126 13.05 -7.27 -0.85
CA GLY A 126 12.45 -7.77 -2.08
C GLY A 126 12.33 -6.70 -3.16
N TYR A 127 12.15 -5.44 -2.76
CA TYR A 127 12.14 -4.29 -3.67
C TYR A 127 13.53 -3.69 -3.91
N ALA A 128 14.59 -4.25 -3.34
CA ALA A 128 15.94 -3.72 -3.53
C ALA A 128 16.38 -3.89 -4.98
N GLY A 129 16.48 -2.78 -5.72
CA GLY A 129 16.92 -2.79 -7.11
C GLY A 129 16.87 -1.40 -7.71
N ASP A 130 17.52 -1.22 -8.87
CA ASP A 130 17.58 0.09 -9.53
C ASP A 130 16.22 0.51 -10.09
N LYS A 131 15.35 -0.44 -10.43
CA LYS A 131 13.97 -0.18 -10.88
C LYS A 131 13.14 0.62 -9.88
N LEU A 132 13.19 0.27 -8.59
CA LEU A 132 12.50 1.04 -7.54
C LEU A 132 13.11 2.45 -7.40
N LYS A 133 14.44 2.54 -7.40
CA LYS A 133 15.14 3.82 -7.26
C LYS A 133 14.82 4.75 -8.45
N ASP A 134 14.82 4.22 -9.66
CA ASP A 134 14.55 4.97 -10.89
C ASP A 134 13.09 5.42 -10.94
N ALA A 135 12.14 4.57 -10.53
CA ALA A 135 10.74 4.94 -10.39
C ALA A 135 10.57 6.10 -9.40
N LEU A 136 11.21 6.04 -8.22
CA LEU A 136 11.15 7.11 -7.21
C LEU A 136 11.83 8.40 -7.67
N ARG A 137 12.93 8.32 -8.43
CA ARG A 137 13.61 9.50 -9.01
C ARG A 137 12.75 10.23 -10.04
N ARG A 138 12.05 9.48 -10.91
CA ARG A 138 11.18 10.06 -11.95
C ARG A 138 9.99 10.83 -11.39
N ILE A 139 9.61 10.55 -10.14
CA ILE A 139 8.46 11.17 -9.46
C ILE A 139 8.90 12.30 -8.50
N SER A 140 10.19 12.69 -8.58
CA SER A 140 10.78 13.97 -8.18
C SER A 140 10.36 14.60 -6.84
N ARG A 141 10.50 13.86 -5.72
CA ARG A 141 10.81 14.41 -4.36
C ARG A 141 11.12 13.35 -3.29
N TRP A 142 11.66 12.19 -3.69
CA TRP A 142 11.63 11.00 -2.84
C TRP A 142 13.02 10.51 -2.49
N THR A 143 13.22 10.18 -1.21
CA THR A 143 14.43 9.48 -0.74
C THR A 143 14.04 8.04 -0.42
N SER A 144 14.53 7.09 -1.21
CA SER A 144 14.48 5.67 -0.85
C SER A 144 15.47 5.41 0.28
N ARG A 145 15.01 4.88 1.40
CA ARG A 145 15.88 4.42 2.49
C ARG A 145 15.57 2.94 2.74
N SER A 146 16.61 2.11 2.75
CA SER A 146 16.51 0.68 3.04
C SER A 146 16.14 0.49 4.52
N SER A 147 15.40 -0.56 4.87
CA SER A 147 15.13 -0.93 6.27
C SER A 147 16.40 -1.26 7.07
N ARG A 148 17.55 -1.41 6.40
CA ARG A 148 18.89 -1.60 7.01
C ARG A 148 19.64 -0.30 7.27
N ASP A 149 19.15 0.85 6.79
CA ASP A 149 19.80 2.13 7.05
C ASP A 149 19.43 2.59 8.47
N PRO A 150 20.40 3.01 9.30
CA PRO A 150 20.13 3.43 10.67
C PRO A 150 19.08 4.54 10.69
N MET A 151 18.10 4.37 11.59
CA MET A 151 17.08 5.35 11.89
C MET A 151 17.80 6.63 12.34
N PRO A 152 17.60 7.79 11.70
CA PRO A 152 18.05 9.02 12.32
C PRO A 152 17.19 9.19 13.57
N LEU A 153 17.82 9.07 14.74
CA LEU A 153 17.26 9.59 15.98
C LEU A 153 16.72 10.97 15.65
N ALA A 154 15.40 11.13 15.76
CA ALA A 154 14.78 12.43 15.66
C ALA A 154 15.43 13.28 16.74
N ALA A 155 16.39 14.13 16.36
CA ALA A 155 16.95 15.13 17.23
C ALA A 155 15.77 15.99 17.68
N SER A 156 15.37 15.84 18.93
CA SER A 156 14.54 16.81 19.63
C SER A 156 15.25 18.14 19.50
N ARG A 157 14.72 19.03 18.66
CA ARG A 157 15.12 20.43 18.72
C ARG A 157 14.60 20.94 20.07
N SER A 158 15.52 21.10 21.01
CA SER A 158 15.34 21.95 22.17
C SER A 158 15.04 23.36 21.68
N CYS A 159 13.77 23.73 21.67
CA CYS A 159 13.33 25.12 21.60
C CYS A 159 12.82 25.49 22.99
N LEU A 160 13.71 26.03 23.82
CA LEU A 160 13.39 26.95 24.93
C LEU A 160 14.71 27.58 25.37
N GLY A 161 14.93 28.82 24.93
CA GLY A 161 16.08 29.64 25.28
C GLY A 161 16.04 30.97 24.53
N ALA A 162 15.83 32.04 25.30
CA ALA A 162 15.95 33.48 25.01
C ALA A 162 14.63 34.25 24.78
N GLY A 163 14.29 35.04 25.80
CA GLY A 163 13.17 35.98 25.90
C GLY A 163 12.83 36.23 27.36
#